data_AF-A0A1I5VA29-F1
#
_entry.id   AF-A0A1I5VA29-F1
#
_cell.length_a   1.000
_cell.length_b   1.000
_cell.length_c   1.000
_cell.angle_alpha   90.00
_cell.angle_beta   90.00
_cell.angle_gamma   90.00
#
_symmetry.space_group_name_H-M   'P 1'
#
loop_
_entity.id
_entity.type
_entity.pdbx_description
1 polymer ?
#
loop_
_entity_poly.entity_id
_entity_poly.type
_entity_poly.pdbx_seq_one_letter_code
_entity_poly.pdbx_strand_id
1 'polypeptide(L)'
;MNVAAQYGLPLSPAPLPAQPQRSSAAYQVELVRRLVSTMMVGQMHAQFDDVAYLFRTLSTMLGDNRHLRITLALASAIGGETQPARELLTEGMDDWPGAESAKISVALALKIAGDPEWIRLCEETLAVSNDGDARRFARQLLDQADSRT
;
A
#
# COMPACT_ATOMS: atom_id res chain seq x y z
N MET A 1 -15.44 -52.90 30.68
CA MET A 1 -16.44 -52.94 29.59
C MET A 1 -16.32 -51.64 28.82
N ASN A 2 -15.87 -51.68 27.57
CA ASN A 2 -15.39 -50.51 26.82
C ASN A 2 -16.45 -50.08 25.79
N VAL A 3 -17.04 -48.90 25.96
CA VAL A 3 -18.25 -48.41 25.24
C VAL A 3 -17.97 -48.15 23.74
N ALA A 4 -16.71 -47.95 23.36
CA ALA A 4 -16.32 -47.64 21.99
C ALA A 4 -16.50 -48.79 20.98
N ALA A 5 -16.54 -50.05 21.44
CA ALA A 5 -16.72 -51.21 20.55
C ALA A 5 -18.17 -51.35 20.05
N GLN A 6 -19.13 -50.67 20.68
CA GLN A 6 -20.55 -50.84 20.42
C GLN A 6 -21.07 -50.04 19.19
N TYR A 7 -20.25 -49.12 18.66
CA TYR A 7 -20.66 -48.20 17.59
C TYR A 7 -19.86 -48.31 16.29
N GLY A 8 -18.98 -49.31 16.14
CA GLY A 8 -18.27 -49.57 14.87
C GLY A 8 -17.42 -48.42 14.34
N LEU A 9 -17.03 -47.47 15.19
CA LEU A 9 -16.22 -46.32 14.79
C LEU A 9 -14.75 -46.72 14.70
N PRO A 10 -14.05 -46.45 13.57
CA PRO A 10 -12.63 -46.73 13.44
C PRO A 10 -11.84 -45.92 14.47
N LEU A 11 -11.08 -46.62 15.32
CA LEU A 11 -10.21 -46.05 16.38
C LEU A 11 -8.91 -45.43 15.84
N SER A 12 -8.87 -45.05 14.56
CA SER A 12 -7.70 -44.42 13.95
C SER A 12 -8.14 -43.20 13.18
N PRO A 13 -7.70 -41.98 13.56
CA PRO A 13 -7.88 -40.83 12.69
C PRO A 13 -7.15 -41.14 11.38
N ALA A 14 -7.89 -41.13 10.27
CA ALA A 14 -7.29 -41.14 8.94
C ALA A 14 -6.22 -40.04 8.88
N PRO A 15 -5.05 -40.28 8.24
CA PRO A 15 -4.05 -39.24 8.09
C PRO A 15 -4.71 -38.04 7.41
N LEU A 16 -4.67 -36.90 8.09
CA LEU A 16 -5.16 -35.64 7.54
C LEU A 16 -4.44 -35.43 6.19
N PRO A 17 -5.16 -35.01 5.13
CA PRO A 17 -4.53 -34.70 3.86
C PRO A 17 -3.40 -33.70 4.12
N ALA A 18 -2.20 -34.00 3.61
CA ALA A 18 -1.04 -33.14 3.75
C ALA A 18 -1.43 -31.72 3.31
N GLN A 19 -1.40 -30.77 4.24
CA GLN A 19 -1.59 -29.37 3.90
C GLN A 19 -0.55 -29.02 2.84
N PRO A 20 -0.93 -28.39 1.72
CA PRO A 20 0.03 -28.01 0.70
C PRO A 20 1.09 -27.14 1.38
N GLN A 21 2.32 -27.64 1.44
CA GLN A 21 3.49 -26.88 1.86
C GLN A 21 3.64 -25.74 0.85
N ARG A 22 3.00 -24.60 1.14
CA ARG A 22 3.28 -23.36 0.43
C ARG A 22 4.77 -23.13 0.59
N SER A 23 5.47 -22.90 -0.52
CA SER A 23 6.86 -22.48 -0.44
C SER A 23 6.96 -21.29 0.51
N SER A 24 7.96 -21.29 1.40
CA SER A 24 8.12 -20.28 2.44
C SER A 24 8.03 -18.85 1.86
N ALA A 25 8.57 -18.63 0.65
CA ALA A 25 8.49 -17.38 -0.07
C ALA A 25 7.06 -16.97 -0.49
N ALA A 26 6.26 -17.88 -1.03
CA ALA A 26 4.87 -17.57 -1.43
C ALA A 26 4.00 -17.22 -0.21
N TYR A 27 4.25 -17.89 0.92
CA TYR A 27 3.61 -17.56 2.19
C TYR A 27 4.02 -16.16 2.69
N GLN A 28 5.31 -15.82 2.63
CA GLN A 28 5.82 -14.51 3.05
C GLN A 28 5.23 -13.37 2.22
N VAL A 29 5.17 -13.51 0.89
CA VAL A 29 4.57 -12.49 0.00
C VAL A 29 3.10 -12.25 0.35
N GLU A 30 2.34 -13.33 0.56
CA GLU A 30 0.92 -13.23 0.92
C GLU A 30 0.72 -12.62 2.31
N LEU A 31 1.59 -12.93 3.27
CA LEU A 31 1.57 -12.31 4.59
C LEU A 31 1.82 -10.80 4.50
N VAL A 32 2.87 -10.38 3.78
CA VAL A 32 3.18 -8.97 3.56
C VAL A 32 2.01 -8.26 2.90
N ARG A 33 1.43 -8.84 1.84
CA ARG A 33 0.27 -8.27 1.15
C ARG A 33 -0.90 -8.02 2.11
N ARG A 34 -1.23 -9.02 2.94
CA ARG A 34 -2.32 -8.89 3.93
C ARG A 34 -2.04 -7.79 4.94
N LEU A 35 -0.82 -7.73 5.48
CA LEU A 35 -0.44 -6.70 6.44
C LEU A 35 -0.48 -5.30 5.83
N VAL A 36 -0.01 -5.12 4.59
CA VAL A 36 -0.13 -3.84 3.86
C VAL A 36 -1.59 -3.46 3.68
N SER A 37 -2.45 -4.39 3.24
CA SER A 37 -3.88 -4.11 3.07
C SER A 37 -4.56 -3.76 4.39
N THR A 38 -4.25 -4.47 5.49
CA THR A 38 -4.77 -4.15 6.83
C THR A 38 -4.31 -2.77 7.28
N MET A 39 -3.04 -2.43 7.07
CA MET A 39 -2.49 -1.10 7.38
C MET A 39 -3.22 0.00 6.61
N MET A 40 -3.47 -0.21 5.30
CA MET A 40 -4.21 0.76 4.49
C MET A 40 -5.63 0.99 5.01
N VAL A 41 -6.36 -0.08 5.31
CA VAL A 41 -7.74 0.02 5.85
C VAL A 41 -7.74 0.72 7.21
N GLY A 42 -6.81 0.36 8.10
CA GLY A 42 -6.66 1.04 9.39
C GLY A 42 -6.40 2.54 9.22
N GLN A 43 -5.55 2.91 8.26
CA GLN A 43 -5.22 4.31 7.98
C GLN A 43 -6.44 5.09 7.46
N MET A 44 -7.22 4.50 6.55
CA MET A 44 -8.47 5.09 6.03
C MET A 44 -9.51 5.33 7.14
N HIS A 45 -9.47 4.56 8.22
CA HIS A 45 -10.40 4.62 9.34
C HIS A 45 -9.80 5.23 10.63
N ALA A 46 -8.69 5.97 10.51
CA ALA A 46 -8.04 6.67 11.61
C ALA A 46 -7.58 5.77 12.79
N GLN A 47 -7.27 4.49 12.53
CA GLN A 47 -6.72 3.55 13.52
C GLN A 47 -5.20 3.70 13.64
N PHE A 48 -4.72 4.91 13.98
CA PHE A 48 -3.33 5.31 13.79
C PHE A 48 -2.30 4.50 14.61
N ASP A 49 -2.63 4.08 15.83
CA ASP A 49 -1.71 3.32 16.68
C ASP A 49 -1.40 1.94 16.09
N ASP A 50 -2.43 1.22 15.63
CA ASP A 50 -2.29 -0.08 14.97
C ASP A 50 -1.54 0.06 13.65
N VAL A 51 -1.83 1.12 12.89
CA VAL A 51 -1.13 1.44 11.65
C VAL A 51 0.35 1.69 11.90
N ALA A 52 0.70 2.48 12.92
CA ALA A 52 2.09 2.76 13.27
C ALA A 52 2.85 1.48 13.64
N TYR A 53 2.20 0.55 14.36
CA TYR A 53 2.77 -0.75 14.66
C TYR A 53 3.02 -1.60 13.40
N LEU A 54 2.02 -1.70 12.52
CA LEU A 54 2.13 -2.44 11.25
C LEU A 54 3.19 -1.84 10.32
N PHE A 55 3.23 -0.51 10.21
CA PHE A 55 4.20 0.20 9.39
C PHE A 55 5.65 -0.10 9.83
N ARG A 56 5.94 -0.04 11.13
CA ARG A 56 7.26 -0.40 11.68
C ARG A 56 7.62 -1.86 11.40
N THR A 57 6.65 -2.75 11.58
CA THR A 57 6.84 -4.19 11.33
C THR A 57 7.16 -4.45 9.85
N LEU A 58 6.36 -3.89 8.94
CA LEU A 58 6.55 -4.01 7.50
C LEU A 58 7.86 -3.36 7.03
N SER A 59 8.22 -2.19 7.57
CA SER A 59 9.50 -1.55 7.26
C SER A 59 10.68 -2.43 7.64
N THR A 60 10.61 -3.12 8.78
CA THR A 60 11.66 -4.04 9.21
C THR A 60 11.75 -5.26 8.30
N MET A 61 10.60 -5.79 7.83
CA MET A 61 10.55 -6.95 6.95
C MET A 61 11.03 -6.64 5.52
N LEU A 62 10.75 -5.44 5.01
CA LEU A 62 11.02 -5.05 3.62
C LEU A 62 12.35 -4.31 3.45
N GLY A 63 12.88 -3.71 4.51
CA GLY A 63 14.07 -2.86 4.51
C GLY A 63 13.81 -1.48 3.91
N ASP A 64 13.49 -1.42 2.61
CA ASP A 64 13.09 -0.18 1.94
C ASP A 64 11.60 0.08 2.15
N ASN A 65 11.27 1.18 2.81
CA ASN A 65 9.89 1.56 3.13
C ASN A 65 9.31 2.63 2.20
N ARG A 66 10.02 3.08 1.17
CA ARG A 66 9.57 4.16 0.28
C ARG A 66 8.20 3.90 -0.35
N HIS A 67 8.02 2.71 -0.92
CA HIS A 67 6.72 2.30 -1.46
C HIS A 67 5.64 2.19 -0.38
N LEU A 68 6.00 1.70 0.81
CA LEU A 68 5.09 1.60 1.94
C LEU A 68 4.59 2.99 2.38
N ARG A 69 5.46 4.01 2.35
CA ARG A 69 5.11 5.40 2.67
C ARG A 69 4.17 6.01 1.63
N ILE A 70 4.40 5.78 0.34
CA ILE A 70 3.48 6.20 -0.73
C ILE A 70 2.12 5.51 -0.56
N THR A 71 2.11 4.21 -0.25
CA THR A 71 0.88 3.46 0.04
C THR A 71 0.13 4.06 1.23
N LEU A 72 0.84 4.42 2.29
CA LEU A 72 0.25 5.08 3.46
C LEU A 72 -0.32 6.46 3.11
N ALA A 73 0.36 7.24 2.29
CA ALA A 73 -0.12 8.54 1.82
C ALA A 73 -1.41 8.42 1.00
N LEU A 74 -1.50 7.44 0.10
CA LEU A 74 -2.74 7.16 -0.65
C LEU A 74 -3.89 6.73 0.27
N ALA A 75 -3.62 5.86 1.24
CA ALA A 75 -4.64 5.42 2.19
C ALA A 75 -5.12 6.57 3.09
N SER A 76 -4.20 7.44 3.51
CA SER A 76 -4.52 8.66 4.28
C SER A 76 -5.39 9.61 3.46
N ALA A 77 -5.05 9.82 2.19
CA ALA A 77 -5.81 10.68 1.31
C ALA A 77 -7.25 10.19 1.09
N ILE A 78 -7.46 8.87 1.00
CA ILE A 78 -8.80 8.28 0.96
C ILE A 78 -9.58 8.55 2.26
N GLY A 79 -8.88 8.58 3.41
CA GLY A 79 -9.42 9.02 4.70
C GLY A 79 -9.59 10.54 4.84
N GLY A 80 -9.22 11.34 3.83
CA GLY A 80 -9.30 12.81 3.84
C GLY A 80 -8.06 13.52 4.37
N GLU A 81 -6.98 12.80 4.67
CA GLU A 81 -5.75 13.35 5.25
C GLU A 81 -4.65 13.52 4.20
N THR A 82 -4.11 14.75 4.10
CA THR A 82 -3.04 15.09 3.14
C THR A 82 -1.65 15.03 3.77
N GLN A 83 -1.56 15.03 5.10
CA GLN A 83 -0.32 15.24 5.84
C GLN A 83 0.80 14.27 5.42
N PRO A 84 0.58 12.95 5.29
CA PRO A 84 1.66 12.03 4.89
C PRO A 84 2.16 12.25 3.46
N ALA A 85 1.32 12.75 2.56
CA ALA A 85 1.73 13.12 1.21
C ALA A 85 2.64 14.37 1.24
N ARG A 86 2.29 15.37 2.06
CA ARG A 86 3.06 16.62 2.23
C ARG A 86 4.42 16.37 2.87
N GLU A 87 4.48 15.48 3.85
CA GLU A 87 5.74 15.07 4.50
C GLU A 87 6.73 14.47 3.50
N LEU A 88 6.26 13.61 2.60
CA LEU A 88 7.09 13.03 1.55
C LEU A 88 7.72 14.09 0.63
N LEU A 89 6.95 15.11 0.26
CA LEU A 89 7.46 16.21 -0.56
C LEU A 89 8.47 17.06 0.20
N THR A 90 8.20 17.31 1.49
CA THR A 90 9.05 18.14 2.36
C THR A 90 10.39 17.48 2.65
N GLU A 91 10.40 16.17 2.85
CA GLU A 91 11.63 15.41 3.08
C GLU A 91 12.54 15.31 1.86
N GLY A 92 12.00 15.59 0.66
CA GLY A 92 12.74 15.49 -0.60
C GLY A 92 12.75 14.06 -1.14
N MET A 93 12.21 13.88 -2.34
CA MET A 93 12.13 12.58 -3.03
C MET A 93 13.12 12.48 -4.19
N ASP A 94 13.98 13.48 -4.40
CA ASP A 94 14.81 13.60 -5.61
C ASP A 94 15.80 12.44 -5.79
N ASP A 95 16.31 11.88 -4.69
CA ASP A 95 17.27 10.77 -4.71
C ASP A 95 16.60 9.38 -4.78
N TRP A 96 15.27 9.32 -4.91
CA TRP A 96 14.57 8.04 -5.00
C TRP A 96 14.72 7.44 -6.41
N PRO A 97 14.97 6.12 -6.54
CA PRO A 97 14.81 5.43 -7.82
C PRO A 97 13.38 5.67 -8.34
N GLY A 98 13.27 6.25 -9.53
CA GLY A 98 11.98 6.64 -10.08
C GLY A 98 11.30 7.80 -9.34
N ALA A 99 12.08 8.75 -8.80
CA ALA A 99 11.62 9.93 -8.07
C ALA A 99 10.44 10.64 -8.74
N GLU A 100 10.49 10.82 -10.06
CA GLU A 100 9.46 11.51 -10.84
C GLU A 100 8.13 10.76 -10.79
N SER A 101 8.14 9.45 -11.06
CA SER A 101 6.97 8.58 -10.94
C SER A 101 6.45 8.49 -9.49
N ALA A 102 7.34 8.51 -8.49
CA ALA A 102 6.97 8.54 -7.08
C ALA A 102 6.27 9.85 -6.69
N LYS A 103 6.78 11.00 -7.13
CA LYS A 103 6.15 12.32 -6.94
C LYS A 103 4.76 12.38 -7.58
N ILE A 104 4.57 11.77 -8.74
CA ILE A 104 3.24 11.68 -9.37
C ILE A 104 2.27 10.81 -8.57
N SER A 105 2.75 9.75 -7.91
CA SER A 105 1.91 8.98 -6.98
C SER A 105 1.51 9.81 -5.75
N VAL A 106 2.39 10.68 -5.27
CA VAL A 106 2.09 11.64 -4.20
C VAL A 106 1.10 12.71 -4.67
N ALA A 107 1.25 13.22 -5.90
CA ALA A 107 0.27 14.12 -6.51
C ALA A 107 -1.11 13.47 -6.61
N LEU A 108 -1.20 12.17 -6.95
CA LEU A 108 -2.47 11.44 -6.92
C LEU A 108 -3.07 11.40 -5.51
N ALA A 109 -2.28 11.17 -4.46
CA ALA A 109 -2.77 11.22 -3.08
C ALA A 109 -3.33 12.61 -2.73
N LEU A 110 -2.60 13.68 -3.04
CA LEU A 110 -3.06 15.05 -2.85
C LEU A 110 -4.37 15.32 -3.61
N LYS A 111 -4.48 14.87 -4.86
CA LYS A 111 -5.72 14.97 -5.66
C LYS A 111 -6.90 14.26 -5.01
N ILE A 112 -6.71 13.04 -4.51
CA ILE A 112 -7.76 12.26 -3.84
C ILE A 112 -8.29 13.01 -2.61
N ALA A 113 -7.39 13.60 -1.83
CA ALA A 113 -7.74 14.38 -0.65
C ALA A 113 -8.24 15.81 -0.94
N GLY A 114 -8.31 16.22 -2.22
CA GLY A 114 -8.80 17.54 -2.63
C GLY A 114 -7.79 18.69 -2.47
N ASP A 115 -6.50 18.38 -2.33
CA ASP A 115 -5.46 19.37 -2.09
C ASP A 115 -4.86 19.92 -3.39
N PRO A 116 -5.06 21.21 -3.74
CA PRO A 116 -4.73 21.76 -5.06
C PRO A 116 -3.23 21.74 -5.40
N GLU A 117 -2.34 21.49 -4.43
CA GLU A 117 -0.90 21.35 -4.68
C GLU A 117 -0.57 20.25 -5.70
N TRP A 118 -1.47 19.27 -5.88
CA TRP A 118 -1.29 18.22 -6.90
C TRP A 118 -1.11 18.78 -8.32
N ILE A 119 -1.73 19.92 -8.64
CA ILE A 119 -1.65 20.55 -9.97
C ILE A 119 -0.23 21.01 -10.24
N ARG A 120 0.36 21.75 -9.29
CA ARG A 120 1.73 22.28 -9.38
C ARG A 120 2.74 21.15 -9.60
N LEU A 121 2.60 20.04 -8.88
CA LEU A 121 3.48 18.87 -9.03
C LEU A 121 3.41 18.25 -10.44
N CYS A 122 2.20 18.15 -11.00
CA CYS A 122 2.01 17.63 -12.35
C CYS A 122 2.61 18.59 -13.40
N GLU A 123 2.40 19.89 -13.26
CA GLU A 123 2.97 20.90 -14.16
C GLU A 123 4.50 20.93 -14.12
N GLU A 124 5.09 20.91 -12.93
CA GLU A 124 6.53 20.84 -12.74
C GLU A 124 7.11 19.58 -13.39
N THR A 125 6.47 18.43 -13.17
CA THR A 125 6.89 17.17 -13.82
C THR A 125 6.86 17.31 -15.34
N LEU A 126 5.81 17.85 -15.93
CA LEU A 126 5.74 18.05 -17.38
C LEU A 126 6.80 19.05 -17.91
N ALA A 127 7.25 19.98 -17.08
CA ALA A 127 8.28 20.96 -17.44
C ALA A 127 9.70 20.38 -17.38
N VAL A 128 10.03 19.57 -16.36
CA VAL A 128 11.42 19.18 -16.09
C VAL A 128 11.74 17.71 -16.31
N SER A 129 10.75 16.81 -16.25
CA SER A 129 10.98 15.37 -16.30
C SER A 129 11.25 14.85 -17.71
N ASN A 130 12.14 13.86 -17.81
CA ASN A 130 12.36 13.06 -19.02
C ASN A 130 11.77 11.63 -18.90
N ASP A 131 11.20 11.26 -17.75
CA ASP A 131 10.48 10.00 -17.54
C ASP A 131 9.15 10.01 -18.30
N GLY A 132 9.04 9.16 -19.32
CA GLY A 132 7.86 9.07 -20.18
C GLY A 132 6.60 8.65 -19.42
N ASP A 133 6.72 7.78 -18.41
CA ASP A 133 5.59 7.31 -17.62
C ASP A 133 5.14 8.41 -16.65
N ALA A 134 6.07 9.06 -15.95
CA ALA A 134 5.75 10.17 -15.06
C ALA A 134 5.03 11.31 -15.80
N ARG A 135 5.54 11.72 -16.97
CA ARG A 135 4.90 12.73 -17.82
C ARG A 135 3.51 12.30 -18.30
N ARG A 136 3.36 11.04 -18.71
CA ARG A 136 2.06 10.49 -19.16
C ARG A 136 1.03 10.55 -18.04
N PHE A 137 1.39 10.08 -16.84
CA PHE A 137 0.49 10.10 -15.69
C PHE A 137 0.17 11.52 -15.23
N ALA A 138 1.15 12.43 -15.20
CA ALA A 138 0.92 13.84 -14.89
C ALA A 138 -0.14 14.47 -15.82
N ARG A 139 -0.03 14.21 -17.13
CA ARG A 139 -1.00 14.68 -18.12
C ARG A 139 -2.39 14.09 -17.87
N GLN A 140 -2.49 12.78 -17.63
CA GLN A 140 -3.76 12.14 -17.32
C GLN A 140 -4.44 12.71 -16.07
N LEU A 141 -3.65 13.08 -15.04
CA LEU A 141 -4.20 13.68 -13.84
C LEU A 141 -4.79 15.08 -14.11
N LEU A 142 -4.12 15.88 -14.95
CA LEU A 142 -4.59 17.21 -15.35
C LEU A 142 -5.83 17.14 -16.26
N ASP A 143 -5.83 16.29 -17.28
CA ASP A 143 -6.97 16.14 -18.21
C ASP A 143 -8.27 15.74 -17.48
N GLN A 144 -8.15 14.98 -16.38
CA GLN A 144 -9.27 14.59 -15.52
C GLN A 144 -9.85 15.75 -14.67
N ALA A 145 -9.09 16.82 -14.46
CA ALA A 145 -9.61 18.00 -13.77
C ALA A 145 -10.47 18.84 -14.70
N ASP A 146 -10.03 19.01 -15.95
CA ASP A 146 -10.75 19.78 -16.97
C ASP A 146 -12.08 19.15 -17.39
N SER A 147 -12.21 17.83 -17.23
CA SER A 147 -13.43 17.09 -17.56
C SER A 147 -14.50 17.09 -16.46
N ARG A 148 -14.27 17.78 -15.33
CA ARG A 148 -15.24 17.96 -14.23
C ARG A 148 -15.85 19.37 -14.15
N THR A 149 -15.50 20.25 -15.08
CA THR A 149 -16.18 21.53 -15.36
C THR A 149 -17.13 21.41 -16.53
#